data_AF-A0A943L2W7-F1
#
_entry.id   AF-A0A943L2W7-F1
#
_cell.length_a   1.000
_cell.length_b   1.000
_cell.length_c   1.000
_cell.angle_alpha   90.00
_cell.angle_beta   90.00
_cell.angle_gamma   90.00
#
_symmetry.space_group_name_H-M   'P 1'
#
loop_
_entity.id
_entity.type
_entity.pdbx_description
1 polymer ?
#
loop_
_entity_poly.entity_id
_entity_poly.type
_entity_poly.pdbx_seq_one_letter_code
_entity_poly.pdbx_strand_id
1 'polypeptide(L)'
;MFIAIKIKKKLVLLIIIIVLVVIGTVIFREALREYLKISYKKFYFANPSYEEIINLEKDLNINRIDYNWTEDLIFNNKPRKIIFHHAARSIWDPEGINEFHKSKGWKGIGYNYYIRKDGSIYLGRDEDAEGAHTKGENSSSLGICLEGNFEEEEITKEQFESIEKLTHYLILKYDIYKIMGHRDVYETLCPGENFPLEYIKEKVLINIKSIP
;
A
#
# COMPACT_ATOMS: atom_id res chain seq x y z
N MET A 1 43.31 -22.83 28.58
CA MET A 1 43.01 -21.87 27.48
C MET A 1 42.15 -22.48 26.35
N PHE A 2 42.50 -23.64 25.79
CA PHE A 2 41.78 -24.27 24.67
C PHE A 2 40.32 -24.70 24.94
N ILE A 3 39.99 -25.19 26.14
CA ILE A 3 38.62 -25.63 26.50
C ILE A 3 37.64 -24.45 26.54
N ALA A 4 38.04 -23.32 27.14
CA ALA A 4 37.23 -22.10 27.21
C ALA A 4 36.96 -21.50 25.81
N ILE A 5 37.93 -21.57 24.89
CA ILE A 5 37.76 -21.14 23.49
C ILE A 5 36.75 -22.05 22.75
N LYS A 6 36.79 -23.38 23.01
CA LYS A 6 35.87 -24.35 22.40
C LYS A 6 34.44 -24.20 22.92
N ILE A 7 34.25 -23.88 24.20
CA ILE A 7 32.95 -23.56 24.81
C ILE A 7 32.39 -22.26 24.22
N LYS A 8 33.21 -21.21 24.09
CA LYS A 8 32.79 -19.95 23.41
C LYS A 8 32.35 -20.19 21.96
N LYS A 9 33.06 -21.02 21.19
CA LYS A 9 32.66 -21.36 19.80
C LYS A 9 31.33 -22.11 19.73
N LYS A 10 31.08 -23.08 20.63
CA LYS A 10 29.79 -23.79 20.70
C LYS A 10 28.64 -22.86 21.09
N LEU A 11 28.87 -21.94 22.02
CA LEU A 11 27.88 -20.94 22.44
C LEU A 11 27.53 -19.98 21.29
N VAL A 12 28.54 -19.48 20.57
CA VAL A 12 28.32 -18.63 19.39
C VAL A 12 27.53 -19.38 18.31
N LEU A 13 27.86 -20.64 18.03
CA LEU A 13 27.12 -21.46 17.07
C LEU A 13 25.66 -21.67 17.49
N LEU A 14 25.41 -21.93 18.77
CA LEU A 14 24.06 -22.08 19.31
C LEU A 14 23.24 -20.79 19.16
N ILE A 15 23.84 -19.62 19.45
CA ILE A 15 23.18 -18.32 19.26
C ILE A 15 22.82 -18.11 17.79
N ILE A 16 23.73 -18.42 16.85
CA ILE A 16 23.46 -18.31 15.40
C ILE A 16 22.29 -19.20 15.00
N ILE A 17 22.24 -20.45 15.47
CA ILE A 17 21.13 -21.37 15.16
C ILE A 17 19.80 -20.83 15.69
N ILE A 18 19.78 -20.32 16.93
CA ILE A 18 18.56 -19.73 17.51
C ILE A 18 18.09 -18.53 16.68
N VAL A 19 19.00 -17.64 16.30
CA VAL A 19 18.67 -16.48 15.45
C VAL A 19 18.09 -16.92 14.11
N LEU A 20 18.69 -17.91 13.44
CA LEU A 20 18.19 -18.45 12.18
C LEU A 20 16.81 -19.09 12.33
N VAL A 21 16.56 -19.82 13.42
CA VAL A 21 15.23 -20.42 13.69
C VAL A 21 14.19 -19.34 13.93
N VAL A 22 14.50 -18.30 14.71
CA VAL A 22 13.59 -17.18 14.97
C VAL A 22 13.28 -16.40 13.70
N ILE A 23 14.30 -16.09 12.89
CA ILE A 23 14.11 -15.43 11.59
C ILE A 23 13.24 -16.32 10.68
N GLY A 24 13.55 -17.61 10.61
CA GLY A 24 12.79 -18.58 9.83
C GLY A 24 11.33 -18.66 10.23
N THR A 25 11.01 -18.66 11.53
CA THR A 25 9.63 -18.71 12.01
C THR A 25 8.88 -17.40 11.72
N VAL A 26 9.52 -16.25 11.85
CA VAL A 26 8.90 -14.94 11.52
C VAL A 26 8.59 -14.86 10.03
N ILE A 27 9.56 -15.16 9.17
CA ILE A 27 9.38 -15.15 7.71
C ILE A 27 8.30 -16.15 7.30
N PHE A 28 8.35 -17.37 7.83
CA PHE A 28 7.35 -18.39 7.53
C PHE A 28 5.95 -17.96 7.97
N ARG A 29 5.82 -17.31 9.13
CA ARG A 29 4.53 -16.84 9.65
C ARG A 29 3.91 -15.76 8.75
N GLU A 30 4.71 -14.82 8.26
CA GLU A 30 4.23 -13.79 7.31
C GLU A 30 3.89 -14.38 5.93
N ALA A 31 4.73 -15.30 5.42
CA ALA A 31 4.45 -16.00 4.18
C ALA A 31 3.15 -16.83 4.26
N LEU A 32 2.94 -17.51 5.39
CA LEU A 32 1.72 -18.27 5.65
C LEU A 32 0.49 -17.37 5.79
N ARG A 33 0.61 -16.21 6.47
CA ARG A 33 -0.45 -15.20 6.55
C ARG A 33 -0.91 -14.75 5.16
N GLU A 34 0.05 -14.42 4.30
CA GLU A 34 -0.25 -13.99 2.92
C GLU A 34 -0.85 -15.12 2.09
N TYR A 35 -0.29 -16.34 2.17
CA TYR A 35 -0.81 -17.53 1.48
C TYR A 35 -2.27 -17.83 1.87
N LEU A 36 -2.58 -17.75 3.16
CA LEU A 36 -3.94 -17.92 3.69
C LEU A 36 -4.82 -16.67 3.53
N LYS A 37 -4.29 -15.59 2.95
CA LYS A 37 -4.96 -14.30 2.74
C LYS A 37 -5.58 -13.72 4.03
N ILE A 38 -4.89 -13.91 5.15
CA ILE A 38 -5.29 -13.34 6.44
C ILE A 38 -4.96 -11.85 6.42
N SER A 39 -5.96 -11.00 6.69
CA SER A 39 -5.79 -9.54 6.70
C SER A 39 -4.81 -9.10 7.78
N TYR A 40 -4.09 -8.00 7.55
CA TYR A 40 -3.13 -7.47 8.52
C TYR A 40 -3.79 -7.19 9.87
N LYS A 41 -5.00 -6.60 9.87
CA LYS A 41 -5.74 -6.34 11.11
C LYS A 41 -6.06 -7.61 11.90
N LYS A 42 -6.51 -8.68 11.23
CA LYS A 42 -6.79 -9.97 11.88
C LYS A 42 -5.51 -10.64 12.39
N PHE A 43 -4.43 -10.54 11.63
CA PHE A 43 -3.17 -11.18 11.97
C PHE A 43 -2.44 -10.52 13.16
N TYR A 44 -2.54 -9.19 13.26
CA TYR A 44 -1.95 -8.41 14.35
C TYR A 44 -2.94 -8.09 15.48
N PHE A 45 -4.17 -8.61 15.41
CA PHE A 45 -5.25 -8.34 16.37
C PHE A 45 -5.56 -6.84 16.54
N ALA A 46 -5.31 -6.03 15.51
CA ALA A 46 -5.61 -4.61 15.51
C ALA A 46 -7.13 -4.41 15.36
N ASN A 47 -7.80 -4.04 16.46
CA ASN A 47 -9.25 -3.90 16.52
C ASN A 47 -9.64 -2.46 16.89
N PRO A 48 -9.45 -1.49 15.97
CA PRO A 48 -9.88 -0.13 16.23
C PRO A 48 -11.40 -0.06 16.35
N SER A 49 -11.86 0.82 17.22
CA SER A 49 -13.24 1.26 17.29
C SER A 49 -13.66 1.97 15.99
N TYR A 50 -14.98 2.01 15.77
CA TYR A 50 -15.55 2.74 14.64
C TYR A 50 -15.20 4.23 14.65
N GLU A 51 -15.14 4.84 15.84
CA GLU A 51 -14.78 6.25 16.01
C GLU A 51 -13.32 6.53 15.66
N GLU A 52 -12.39 5.63 16.01
CA GLU A 52 -10.99 5.74 15.61
C GLU A 52 -10.84 5.69 14.08
N ILE A 53 -11.57 4.80 13.39
CA ILE A 53 -11.56 4.74 11.92
C ILE A 53 -12.07 6.05 11.30
N ILE A 54 -13.17 6.62 11.84
CA ILE A 54 -13.70 7.91 11.36
C ILE A 54 -12.70 9.04 11.57
N ASN A 55 -12.04 9.08 12.73
CA ASN A 55 -11.07 10.13 13.03
C ASN A 55 -9.85 10.03 12.11
N LEU A 56 -9.35 8.82 11.85
CA LEU A 56 -8.32 8.59 10.85
C LEU A 56 -8.76 9.08 9.46
N GLU A 57 -9.99 8.83 9.04
CA GLU A 57 -10.50 9.33 7.75
C GLU A 57 -10.50 10.86 7.69
N LYS A 58 -10.97 11.52 8.75
CA LYS A 58 -10.99 12.99 8.83
C LYS A 58 -9.58 13.58 8.75
N ASP A 59 -8.62 12.98 9.44
CA ASP A 59 -7.23 13.43 9.48
C ASP A 59 -6.53 13.36 8.11
N LEU A 60 -7.04 12.54 7.19
CA LEU A 60 -6.53 12.45 5.82
C LEU A 60 -6.88 13.67 4.96
N ASN A 61 -7.89 14.46 5.34
CA ASN A 61 -8.35 15.63 4.57
C ASN A 61 -8.52 15.33 3.06
N ILE A 62 -9.18 14.22 2.74
CA ILE A 62 -9.32 13.72 1.36
C ILE A 62 -10.14 14.72 0.53
N ASN A 63 -9.52 15.25 -0.52
CA ASN A 63 -10.17 16.12 -1.49
C ASN A 63 -11.06 15.28 -2.42
N ARG A 64 -12.29 15.72 -2.63
CA ARG A 64 -13.26 15.05 -3.51
C ARG A 64 -13.53 15.94 -4.70
N ILE A 65 -13.40 15.38 -5.89
CA ILE A 65 -13.68 16.06 -7.16
C ILE A 65 -14.89 15.35 -7.77
N ASP A 66 -15.85 16.13 -8.24
CA ASP A 66 -16.99 15.60 -9.00
C ASP A 66 -16.56 15.36 -10.45
N TYR A 67 -16.08 14.16 -10.74
CA TYR A 67 -15.64 13.80 -12.09
C TYR A 67 -16.85 13.53 -12.99
N ASN A 68 -16.86 14.16 -14.16
CA ASN A 68 -17.78 13.78 -15.23
C ASN A 68 -17.29 12.49 -15.91
N TRP A 69 -17.77 11.32 -15.45
CA TRP A 69 -17.41 10.02 -16.01
C TRP A 69 -17.97 9.84 -17.43
N THR A 70 -17.24 9.17 -18.32
CA THR A 70 -17.75 8.94 -19.70
C THR A 70 -18.87 7.89 -19.75
N GLU A 71 -18.93 7.03 -18.73
CA GLU A 71 -19.93 5.98 -18.54
C GLU A 71 -20.07 5.68 -17.03
N ASP A 72 -21.18 5.03 -16.65
CA ASP A 72 -21.41 4.60 -15.26
C ASP A 72 -20.31 3.69 -14.73
N LEU A 73 -19.88 3.93 -13.50
CA LEU A 73 -18.95 3.06 -12.79
C LEU A 73 -19.63 1.77 -12.33
N ILE A 74 -18.84 0.70 -12.19
CA ILE A 74 -19.31 -0.59 -11.69
C ILE A 74 -18.97 -0.67 -10.19
N PHE A 75 -19.99 -0.78 -9.34
CA PHE A 75 -19.86 -0.78 -7.89
C PHE A 75 -19.90 -2.20 -7.31
N ASN A 76 -18.80 -2.95 -7.48
CA ASN A 76 -18.66 -4.30 -6.93
C ASN A 76 -17.28 -4.54 -6.28
N ASN A 77 -16.46 -3.50 -6.13
CA ASN A 77 -15.12 -3.63 -5.61
C ASN A 77 -15.18 -4.06 -4.15
N LYS A 78 -14.48 -5.16 -3.84
CA LYS A 78 -14.35 -5.68 -2.48
C LYS A 78 -12.87 -5.69 -2.14
N PRO A 79 -12.31 -4.52 -1.77
CA PRO A 79 -10.87 -4.37 -1.67
C PRO A 79 -10.29 -5.24 -0.57
N ARG A 80 -9.31 -6.04 -0.97
CA ARG A 80 -8.50 -6.89 -0.08
C ARG A 80 -7.01 -6.68 -0.29
N LYS A 81 -6.65 -5.80 -1.21
CA LYS A 81 -5.28 -5.45 -1.60
C LYS A 81 -5.14 -3.94 -1.79
N ILE A 82 -3.94 -3.44 -1.58
CA ILE A 82 -3.55 -2.09 -1.99
C ILE A 82 -2.45 -2.23 -3.03
N ILE A 83 -2.58 -1.55 -4.16
CA ILE A 83 -1.60 -1.54 -5.25
C ILE A 83 -1.12 -0.10 -5.46
N PHE A 84 0.17 0.12 -5.25
CA PHE A 84 0.80 1.42 -5.45
C PHE A 84 1.23 1.63 -6.90
N HIS A 85 1.04 2.87 -7.36
CA HIS A 85 1.39 3.34 -8.69
C HIS A 85 2.14 4.67 -8.63
N HIS A 86 2.88 4.97 -9.69
CA HIS A 86 3.29 6.33 -10.02
C HIS A 86 2.55 6.83 -11.26
N ALA A 87 2.46 8.14 -11.44
CA ALA A 87 1.86 8.72 -12.64
C ALA A 87 2.79 8.65 -13.87
N ALA A 88 4.06 8.28 -13.66
CA ALA A 88 5.17 8.41 -14.63
C ALA A 88 5.38 9.85 -15.14
N ARG A 89 4.73 10.82 -14.50
CA ARG A 89 4.73 12.24 -14.84
C ARG A 89 4.51 13.07 -13.59
N SER A 90 5.17 14.22 -13.55
CA SER A 90 5.24 15.10 -12.36
C SER A 90 4.49 16.42 -12.58
N ILE A 91 3.50 16.42 -13.49
CA ILE A 91 2.87 17.65 -14.02
C ILE A 91 1.34 17.61 -14.01
N TRP A 92 0.72 16.47 -13.70
CA TRP A 92 -0.72 16.30 -13.82
C TRP A 92 -1.39 16.34 -12.45
N ASP A 93 -2.39 17.21 -12.36
CA ASP A 93 -3.37 17.19 -11.29
C ASP A 93 -4.40 16.05 -11.53
N PRO A 94 -5.30 15.77 -10.56
CA PRO A 94 -6.26 14.68 -10.69
C PRO A 94 -7.17 14.81 -11.92
N GLU A 95 -7.60 16.02 -12.26
CA GLU A 95 -8.41 16.32 -13.44
C GLU A 95 -7.63 16.06 -14.74
N GLY A 96 -6.36 16.43 -14.80
CA GLY A 96 -5.47 16.11 -15.92
C GLY A 96 -5.29 14.60 -16.11
N ILE A 97 -5.11 13.85 -15.02
CA ILE A 97 -5.10 12.38 -15.05
C ILE A 97 -6.44 11.84 -15.57
N ASN A 98 -7.56 12.41 -15.11
CA ASN A 98 -8.89 12.01 -15.54
C ASN A 98 -9.08 12.17 -17.05
N GLU A 99 -8.78 13.36 -17.61
CA GLU A 99 -8.90 13.62 -19.04
C GLU A 99 -7.93 12.76 -19.86
N PHE A 100 -6.71 12.55 -19.37
CA PHE A 100 -5.77 11.63 -20.02
C PHE A 100 -6.30 10.20 -20.07
N HIS A 101 -6.86 9.68 -18.98
CA HIS A 101 -7.44 8.34 -18.96
C HIS A 101 -8.67 8.22 -19.86
N LYS A 102 -9.51 9.26 -19.95
CA LYS A 102 -10.60 9.32 -20.93
C LYS A 102 -10.08 9.26 -22.36
N SER A 103 -9.00 9.97 -22.66
CA SER A 103 -8.37 9.92 -24.00
C SER A 103 -7.87 8.51 -24.37
N LYS A 104 -7.65 7.63 -23.38
CA LYS A 104 -7.31 6.21 -23.55
C LYS A 104 -8.55 5.29 -23.64
N GLY A 105 -9.75 5.85 -23.63
CA GLY A 105 -11.01 5.12 -23.64
C GLY A 105 -11.44 4.58 -22.28
N TRP A 106 -10.89 5.08 -21.18
CA TRP A 106 -11.34 4.72 -19.83
C TRP A 106 -12.49 5.64 -19.39
N LYS A 107 -13.23 5.22 -18.37
CA LYS A 107 -14.37 6.00 -17.83
C LYS A 107 -13.97 7.35 -17.21
N GLY A 108 -12.69 7.51 -16.89
CA GLY A 108 -12.11 8.62 -16.14
C GLY A 108 -10.84 8.17 -15.44
N ILE A 109 -10.43 8.90 -14.40
CA ILE A 109 -9.32 8.51 -13.52
C ILE A 109 -9.47 7.04 -13.07
N GLY A 110 -8.38 6.28 -13.11
CA GLY A 110 -8.40 4.82 -12.95
C GLY A 110 -8.03 4.36 -11.54
N TYR A 111 -7.51 5.29 -10.74
CA TYR A 111 -7.07 5.06 -9.37
C TYR A 111 -8.20 5.39 -8.40
N ASN A 112 -8.21 4.75 -7.23
CA ASN A 112 -9.10 5.14 -6.14
C ASN A 112 -8.55 6.38 -5.42
N TYR A 113 -7.23 6.51 -5.33
CA TYR A 113 -6.58 7.68 -4.76
C TYR A 113 -5.44 8.20 -5.63
N TYR A 114 -5.28 9.52 -5.64
CA TYR A 114 -4.14 10.22 -6.23
C TYR A 114 -3.50 11.14 -5.19
N ILE A 115 -2.18 11.04 -5.01
CA ILE A 115 -1.43 11.85 -4.05
C ILE A 115 -0.45 12.75 -4.80
N ARG A 116 -0.63 14.07 -4.67
CA ARG A 116 0.21 15.07 -5.29
C ARG A 116 1.55 15.23 -4.58
N LYS A 117 2.50 15.94 -5.21
CA LYS A 117 3.83 16.20 -4.63
C LYS A 117 3.80 16.94 -3.29
N ASP A 118 2.78 17.75 -3.05
CA ASP A 118 2.56 18.46 -1.77
C ASP A 118 1.89 17.59 -0.69
N GLY A 119 1.64 16.30 -0.98
CA GLY A 119 0.99 15.36 -0.07
C GLY A 119 -0.53 15.45 -0.08
N SER A 120 -1.16 16.35 -0.83
CA SER A 120 -2.63 16.40 -0.90
C SER A 120 -3.18 15.10 -1.51
N ILE A 121 -4.16 14.51 -0.81
CA ILE A 121 -4.82 13.27 -1.21
C ILE A 121 -6.12 13.64 -1.91
N TYR A 122 -6.32 13.08 -3.10
CA TYR A 122 -7.55 13.20 -3.88
C TYR A 122 -8.19 11.84 -4.03
N LEU A 123 -9.50 11.78 -3.80
CA LEU A 123 -10.29 10.64 -4.22
C LEU A 123 -10.43 10.67 -5.74
N GLY A 124 -10.14 9.56 -6.38
CA GLY A 124 -10.43 9.29 -7.78
C GLY A 124 -11.77 8.57 -7.89
N ARG A 125 -11.74 7.28 -8.19
CA ARG A 125 -12.92 6.41 -8.09
C ARG A 125 -13.27 6.12 -6.63
N ASP A 126 -14.56 6.02 -6.34
CA ASP A 126 -15.04 5.53 -5.04
C ASP A 126 -14.42 4.17 -4.71
N GLU A 127 -14.24 3.88 -3.41
CA GLU A 127 -13.54 2.67 -2.96
C GLU A 127 -14.30 1.38 -3.30
N ASP A 128 -15.63 1.44 -3.44
CA ASP A 128 -16.49 0.32 -3.85
C ASP A 128 -16.73 0.27 -5.38
N ALA A 129 -16.26 1.27 -6.13
CA ALA A 129 -16.19 1.23 -7.58
C ALA A 129 -14.93 0.47 -8.07
N GLU A 130 -15.07 -0.33 -9.12
CA GLU A 130 -13.94 -0.99 -9.76
C GLU A 130 -12.91 0.04 -10.26
N GLY A 131 -11.64 -0.22 -9.96
CA GLY A 131 -10.53 0.54 -10.54
C GLY A 131 -10.40 0.34 -12.05
N ALA A 132 -9.48 1.09 -12.65
CA ALA A 132 -8.93 0.78 -13.98
C ALA A 132 -7.39 0.75 -13.97
N HIS A 133 -6.79 0.54 -12.80
CA HIS A 133 -5.36 0.70 -12.56
C HIS A 133 -4.56 -0.57 -12.79
N THR A 134 -5.13 -1.76 -12.56
CA THR A 134 -4.42 -3.04 -12.67
C THR A 134 -5.36 -4.15 -13.15
N LYS A 135 -5.12 -4.61 -14.38
CA LYS A 135 -5.93 -5.66 -15.02
C LYS A 135 -5.94 -6.94 -14.16
N GLY A 136 -7.13 -7.49 -13.93
CA GLY A 136 -7.33 -8.68 -13.12
C GLY A 136 -7.48 -8.40 -11.61
N GLU A 137 -7.15 -7.19 -11.16
CA GLU A 137 -7.16 -6.85 -9.73
C GLU A 137 -8.17 -5.76 -9.34
N ASN A 138 -8.66 -4.98 -10.32
CA ASN A 138 -9.52 -3.81 -10.15
C ASN A 138 -10.77 -3.96 -9.26
N SER A 139 -11.34 -5.16 -9.12
CA SER A 139 -12.53 -5.44 -8.27
C SER A 139 -12.19 -6.03 -6.91
N SER A 140 -10.89 -6.14 -6.58
CA SER A 140 -10.40 -6.68 -5.31
C SER A 140 -9.26 -5.86 -4.69
N SER A 141 -9.04 -4.64 -5.18
CA SER A 141 -7.95 -3.77 -4.73
C SER A 141 -8.32 -2.30 -4.73
N LEU A 142 -7.56 -1.52 -3.96
CA LEU A 142 -7.51 -0.07 -4.08
C LEU A 142 -6.21 0.33 -4.77
N GLY A 143 -6.32 1.11 -5.84
CA GLY A 143 -5.19 1.70 -6.53
C GLY A 143 -4.85 3.07 -5.96
N ILE A 144 -3.63 3.25 -5.47
CA ILE A 144 -3.12 4.54 -4.96
C ILE A 144 -1.97 4.98 -5.87
N CYS A 145 -2.16 6.08 -6.59
CA CYS A 145 -1.16 6.63 -7.49
C CYS A 145 -0.52 7.89 -6.91
N LEU A 146 0.80 8.02 -7.02
CA LEU A 146 1.52 9.22 -6.63
C LEU A 146 1.95 10.01 -7.87
N GLU A 147 1.84 11.34 -7.80
CA GLU A 147 2.38 12.27 -8.79
C GLU A 147 3.91 12.12 -8.85
N GLY A 148 4.43 11.73 -10.02
CA GLY A 148 5.87 11.60 -10.23
C GLY A 148 6.29 10.49 -11.17
N ASN A 149 7.57 10.51 -11.52
CA ASN A 149 8.27 9.44 -12.23
C ASN A 149 9.40 8.86 -11.36
N PHE A 150 9.07 7.91 -10.48
CA PHE A 150 10.06 7.34 -9.55
C PHE A 150 11.08 6.37 -10.18
N GLU A 151 11.21 6.34 -11.51
CA GLU A 151 12.43 5.85 -12.17
C GLU A 151 13.55 6.91 -12.16
N GLU A 152 13.18 8.19 -12.04
CA GLU A 152 14.09 9.34 -12.16
C GLU A 152 14.12 10.21 -10.90
N GLU A 153 13.09 10.14 -10.06
CA GLU A 153 12.98 10.94 -8.85
C GLU A 153 12.59 10.10 -7.62
N GLU A 154 12.67 10.71 -6.45
CA GLU A 154 12.21 10.14 -5.17
C GLU A 154 10.81 10.68 -4.86
N ILE A 155 10.04 9.95 -4.03
CA ILE A 155 8.82 10.50 -3.45
C ILE A 155 9.16 11.69 -2.53
N THR A 156 8.27 12.68 -2.44
CA THR A 156 8.45 13.78 -1.47
C THR A 156 8.17 13.30 -0.05
N LYS A 157 8.62 14.09 0.94
CA LYS A 157 8.33 13.82 2.35
C LYS A 157 6.82 13.86 2.61
N GLU A 158 6.14 14.83 2.02
CA GLU A 158 4.71 15.04 2.14
C GLU A 158 3.92 13.88 1.50
N GLN A 159 4.37 13.38 0.35
CA GLN A 159 3.82 12.17 -0.27
C GLN A 159 3.98 10.95 0.63
N PHE A 160 5.16 10.79 1.24
CA PHE A 160 5.43 9.68 2.16
C PHE A 160 4.51 9.73 3.38
N GLU A 161 4.34 10.89 4.02
CA GLU A 161 3.46 11.06 5.17
C GLU A 161 1.99 10.74 4.81
N SER A 162 1.54 11.22 3.65
CA SER A 162 0.16 10.98 3.18
C SER A 162 -0.10 9.53 2.80
N ILE A 163 0.83 8.88 2.08
CA ILE A 163 0.65 7.47 1.70
C ILE A 163 0.71 6.55 2.93
N GLU A 164 1.54 6.86 3.93
CA GLU A 164 1.60 6.11 5.19
C GLU A 164 0.25 6.18 5.91
N LYS A 165 -0.27 7.39 6.14
CA LYS A 165 -1.56 7.61 6.83
C LYS A 165 -2.72 6.97 6.07
N LEU A 166 -2.79 7.19 4.75
CA LEU A 166 -3.86 6.65 3.91
C LEU A 166 -3.84 5.11 3.93
N THR A 167 -2.66 4.51 3.77
CA THR A 167 -2.54 3.04 3.79
C THR A 167 -2.91 2.47 5.15
N HIS A 168 -2.50 3.12 6.25
CA HIS A 168 -2.88 2.72 7.60
C HIS A 168 -4.41 2.72 7.79
N TYR A 169 -5.08 3.81 7.44
CA TYR A 169 -6.54 3.92 7.46
C TYR A 169 -7.21 2.80 6.66
N LEU A 170 -6.78 2.57 5.42
CA LEU A 170 -7.39 1.58 4.53
C LEU A 170 -7.21 0.14 5.04
N ILE A 171 -6.10 -0.19 5.68
CA ILE A 171 -5.88 -1.51 6.30
C ILE A 171 -6.84 -1.75 7.46
N LEU A 172 -7.18 -0.71 8.23
CA LEU A 172 -8.10 -0.82 9.34
C LEU A 172 -9.55 -0.90 8.87
N LYS A 173 -9.91 -0.07 7.90
CA LYS A 173 -11.23 -0.04 7.28
C LYS A 173 -11.57 -1.36 6.59
N TYR A 174 -10.65 -1.92 5.80
CA TYR A 174 -10.90 -3.10 4.97
C TYR A 174 -10.15 -4.36 5.46
N ASP A 175 -10.44 -5.52 4.88
CA ASP A 175 -9.72 -6.77 5.15
C ASP A 175 -8.50 -6.91 4.21
N ILE A 176 -7.61 -5.92 4.24
CA ILE A 176 -6.40 -5.89 3.41
C ILE A 176 -5.42 -6.96 3.88
N TYR A 177 -5.08 -7.89 2.98
CA TYR A 177 -4.07 -8.94 3.25
C TYR A 177 -2.77 -8.73 2.49
N LYS A 178 -2.71 -7.81 1.53
CA LYS A 178 -1.48 -7.58 0.76
C LYS A 178 -1.36 -6.14 0.29
N ILE A 179 -0.14 -5.62 0.39
CA ILE A 179 0.30 -4.32 -0.13
C ILE A 179 1.41 -4.60 -1.13
N MET A 180 1.34 -4.01 -2.31
CA MET A 180 2.23 -4.32 -3.43
C MET A 180 2.40 -3.11 -4.35
N GLY A 181 3.43 -3.11 -5.18
CA GLY A 181 3.56 -2.23 -6.34
C GLY A 181 2.90 -2.85 -7.57
N HIS A 182 2.60 -2.03 -8.59
CA HIS A 182 2.05 -2.54 -9.85
C HIS A 182 2.94 -3.62 -10.51
N ARG A 183 4.27 -3.47 -10.42
CA ARG A 183 5.27 -4.46 -10.89
C ARG A 183 5.17 -5.85 -10.25
N ASP A 184 4.55 -5.98 -9.09
CA ASP A 184 4.41 -7.27 -8.41
C ASP A 184 3.32 -8.16 -9.05
N VAL A 185 2.49 -7.59 -9.93
CA VAL A 185 1.34 -8.25 -10.56
C VAL A 185 1.28 -8.08 -12.07
N TYR A 186 2.11 -7.20 -12.64
CA TYR A 186 2.17 -6.95 -14.07
C TYR A 186 3.61 -6.62 -14.51
N GLU A 187 3.94 -6.89 -15.75
CA GLU A 187 5.25 -6.54 -16.33
C GLU A 187 5.27 -5.03 -16.65
N THR A 188 5.73 -4.23 -15.69
CA THR A 188 5.79 -2.76 -15.79
C THR A 188 6.88 -2.21 -14.87
N LEU A 189 7.41 -1.02 -15.20
CA LEU A 189 8.30 -0.26 -14.33
C LEU A 189 7.56 0.35 -13.13
N CYS A 190 6.24 0.55 -13.22
CA CYS A 190 5.44 1.14 -12.16
C CYS A 190 5.51 0.31 -10.86
N PRO A 191 5.70 0.90 -9.67
CA PRO A 191 5.66 2.34 -9.36
C PRO A 191 7.00 3.08 -9.46
N GLY A 192 8.04 2.49 -10.05
CA GLY A 192 9.37 3.10 -10.16
C GLY A 192 10.40 2.42 -9.26
N GLU A 193 11.66 2.32 -9.71
CA GLU A 193 12.77 1.76 -8.91
C GLU A 193 13.00 2.48 -7.58
N ASN A 194 12.84 3.81 -7.53
CA ASN A 194 13.05 4.62 -6.32
C ASN A 194 11.79 4.65 -5.42
N PHE A 195 10.70 3.98 -5.79
CA PHE A 195 9.51 3.95 -4.95
C PHE A 195 9.75 3.09 -3.69
N PRO A 196 9.66 3.65 -2.47
CA PRO A 196 10.10 2.96 -1.26
C PRO A 196 9.03 2.00 -0.69
N LEU A 197 8.59 1.03 -1.50
CA LEU A 197 7.49 0.09 -1.18
C LEU A 197 7.68 -0.60 0.18
N GLU A 198 8.84 -1.23 0.39
CA GLU A 198 9.09 -2.00 1.61
C GLU A 198 9.19 -1.11 2.85
N TYR A 199 9.73 0.10 2.71
CA TYR A 199 9.82 1.06 3.80
C TYR A 199 8.43 1.58 4.21
N ILE A 200 7.56 1.89 3.23
CA ILE A 200 6.15 2.25 3.50
C ILE A 200 5.44 1.09 4.21
N LYS A 201 5.60 -0.15 3.71
CA LYS A 201 5.02 -1.34 4.35
C LYS A 201 5.50 -1.49 5.79
N GLU A 202 6.80 -1.38 6.04
CA GLU A 202 7.34 -1.48 7.40
C GLU A 202 6.70 -0.47 8.35
N LYS A 203 6.67 0.80 7.95
CA LYS A 203 6.16 1.91 8.78
C LYS A 203 4.68 1.77 9.08
N VAL A 204 3.88 1.45 8.07
CA VAL A 204 2.45 1.19 8.25
C VAL A 204 2.23 -0.01 9.18
N LEU A 205 2.97 -1.11 9.02
CA LEU A 205 2.80 -2.30 9.84
C LEU A 205 3.26 -2.11 11.29
N ILE A 206 4.24 -1.24 11.55
CA ILE A 206 4.57 -0.82 12.92
C ILE A 206 3.36 -0.17 13.59
N ASN A 207 2.70 0.76 12.91
CA ASN A 207 1.52 1.45 13.45
C ASN A 207 0.35 0.49 13.65
N ILE A 208 0.15 -0.49 12.76
CA ILE A 208 -0.90 -1.51 12.92
C ILE A 208 -0.62 -2.40 14.14
N LYS A 209 0.63 -2.81 14.37
CA LYS A 209 1.02 -3.66 15.51
C LYS A 209 0.89 -2.96 16.87
N SER A 210 0.86 -1.63 16.89
CA SER A 210 0.69 -0.85 18.12
C SER A 210 -0.75 -0.60 18.51
N ILE A 211 -1.72 -0.98 17.67
CA ILE A 211 -3.14 -0.86 18.00
C ILE A 211 -3.50 -1.95 19.01
N PRO A 212 -4.11 -1.59 20.15
CA PRO A 212 -4.48 -2.53 21.20
C PRO A 212 -5.58 -3.53 20.80
#